data_AF-A0A398AYW1-F1
#
_entry.id   AF-A0A398AYW1-F1
#
_cell.length_a   1.000
_cell.length_b   1.000
_cell.length_c   1.000
_cell.angle_alpha   90.00
_cell.angle_beta   90.00
_cell.angle_gamma   90.00
#
_symmetry.space_group_name_H-M   'P 1'
#
loop_
_entity.id
_entity.type
_entity.pdbx_description
1 polymer ?
#
loop_
_entity_poly.entity_id
_entity_poly.type
_entity_poly.pdbx_seq_one_letter_code
_entity_poly.pdbx_strand_id
1 'polypeptide(L)'
;MHKTDSITPFQLILIATTTIGLNNHVFAVSPLIREVGRDSWMTVIITMLLMMLWIPLLIYIHKKTNRQPLFEWLKESIGKTATNILTFIFISYLIVMAGFTLRETITWISILFLPETPVFLITFLFIFTCWQLAITSLRTLNILNIFLLFFITILGFFVSFANIEHKNFMLLLPLLEHGYQPVLSGTIYQAAGISEIFIFLLLQHKVQKPLNWRHFVSIILILTILTIGPLIGAIIEFGPTEASIQRFPPYEEWGLVSLGNFVEHVDFLSIYQWLAGAFIRLALLLLLMKEILPSKADKVKNKYLFGFSLIIAGIVLAPISDFRFSYLTANIILPGTFLFFFSFSLLISVLVIISSRKKRGASYEI
;
A
#
# COMPACT_ATOMS: atom_id res chain seq x y z
N MET A 1 15.97 -10.38 22.57
CA MET A 1 15.42 -9.29 21.74
C MET A 1 16.60 -8.41 21.33
N HIS A 2 17.04 -8.48 20.07
CA HIS A 2 18.09 -7.60 19.59
C HIS A 2 17.58 -6.15 19.64
N LYS A 3 18.20 -5.29 20.46
CA LYS A 3 17.94 -3.83 20.50
C LYS A 3 18.16 -3.13 19.14
N THR A 4 18.59 -3.85 18.10
CA THR A 4 19.06 -3.31 16.82
C THR A 4 18.00 -3.20 15.73
N ASP A 5 16.81 -3.80 15.88
CA ASP A 5 15.75 -3.85 14.86
C ASP A 5 14.56 -2.92 15.15
N SER A 6 14.84 -1.70 15.60
CA SER A 6 13.80 -0.68 15.85
C SER A 6 13.95 0.51 14.92
N ILE A 7 12.82 1.13 14.57
CA ILE A 7 12.74 2.29 13.69
C ILE A 7 12.05 3.47 14.38
N THR A 8 12.29 4.68 13.89
CA THR A 8 11.58 5.88 14.37
C THR A 8 10.17 5.96 13.77
N PRO A 9 9.23 6.71 14.38
CA PRO A 9 7.94 6.96 13.75
C PRO A 9 8.05 7.60 12.35
N PHE A 10 9.03 8.48 12.15
CA PHE A 10 9.30 9.08 10.85
C PHE A 10 9.74 8.05 9.81
N GLN A 11 10.63 7.13 10.18
CA GLN A 11 11.04 6.02 9.32
C GLN A 11 9.86 5.11 8.95
N LEU A 12 8.95 4.85 9.88
CA LEU A 12 7.71 4.12 9.58
C LEU A 12 6.83 4.87 8.57
N ILE A 13 6.70 6.20 8.70
CA ILE A 13 6.00 7.03 7.72
C ILE A 13 6.66 6.90 6.34
N LEU A 14 8.00 6.96 6.24
CA LEU A 14 8.70 6.80 4.96
C LEU A 14 8.48 5.42 4.33
N ILE A 15 8.48 4.35 5.12
CA ILE A 15 8.16 3.00 4.62
C ILE A 15 6.71 2.97 4.12
N ALA A 16 5.78 3.53 4.88
CA ALA A 16 4.39 3.60 4.49
C ALA A 16 4.18 4.44 3.22
N THR A 17 4.91 5.54 3.06
CA THR A 17 4.89 6.36 1.83
C THR A 17 5.27 5.53 0.61
N THR A 18 6.35 4.75 0.65
CA THR A 18 6.75 3.92 -0.49
C THR A 18 5.76 2.78 -0.75
N THR A 19 5.35 2.10 0.32
CA THR A 19 4.55 0.87 0.21
C THR A 19 3.08 1.13 -0.08
N ILE A 20 2.42 1.96 0.74
CA ILE A 20 1.02 2.34 0.54
C ILE A 20 0.90 3.31 -0.62
N GLY A 21 1.92 4.17 -0.82
CA GLY A 21 1.97 5.08 -1.95
C GLY A 21 1.89 4.36 -3.27
N LEU A 22 2.58 3.22 -3.46
CA LEU A 22 2.43 2.45 -4.69
C LEU A 22 0.97 2.03 -4.97
N ASN A 23 0.23 1.62 -3.94
CA ASN A 23 -1.16 1.22 -4.10
C ASN A 23 -2.04 2.42 -4.52
N ASN A 24 -1.94 3.54 -3.81
CA ASN A 24 -2.77 4.71 -4.11
C ASN A 24 -2.33 5.45 -5.38
N HIS A 25 -1.04 5.73 -5.52
CA HIS A 25 -0.45 6.52 -6.60
C HIS A 25 -0.46 5.82 -7.95
N VAL A 26 -0.45 4.48 -7.97
CA VAL A 26 -0.29 3.73 -9.22
C VAL A 26 -1.48 2.83 -9.47
N PHE A 27 -1.82 1.94 -8.53
CA PHE A 27 -2.87 0.95 -8.76
C PHE A 27 -4.28 1.53 -8.69
N ALA A 28 -4.52 2.52 -7.82
CA ALA A 28 -5.84 3.13 -7.65
C ALA A 28 -6.17 4.21 -8.70
N VAL A 29 -5.18 4.79 -9.40
CA VAL A 29 -5.40 5.91 -10.33
C VAL A 29 -6.27 5.51 -11.53
N SER A 30 -5.96 4.40 -12.21
CA SER A 30 -6.76 3.94 -13.36
C SER A 30 -8.23 3.67 -12.99
N PRO A 31 -8.58 2.89 -11.94
CA PRO A 31 -9.97 2.71 -11.56
C PRO A 31 -10.64 4.00 -11.06
N LEU A 32 -9.90 4.92 -10.42
CA LEU A 32 -10.44 6.22 -10.02
C LEU A 32 -10.88 7.06 -11.22
N ILE A 33 -10.02 7.23 -12.23
CA ILE A 33 -10.36 8.01 -13.44
C ILE A 33 -11.43 7.29 -14.24
N ARG A 34 -11.39 5.96 -14.35
CA ARG A 34 -12.38 5.19 -15.10
C ARG A 34 -13.79 5.29 -14.51
N GLU A 35 -13.92 5.27 -13.18
CA GLU A 35 -15.21 5.34 -12.49
C GLU A 35 -15.74 6.76 -12.39
N VAL A 36 -14.86 7.72 -12.03
CA VAL A 36 -15.28 9.09 -11.68
C VAL A 36 -15.05 10.08 -12.81
N GLY A 37 -14.14 9.79 -13.73
CA GLY A 37 -13.72 10.69 -14.79
C GLY A 37 -12.94 11.90 -14.25
N ARG A 38 -13.32 13.08 -14.74
CA ARG A 38 -12.66 14.36 -14.47
C ARG A 38 -12.60 14.71 -12.98
N ASP A 39 -13.67 14.43 -12.23
CA ASP A 39 -13.78 14.83 -10.83
C ASP A 39 -13.11 13.82 -9.85
N SER A 40 -12.35 12.86 -10.37
CA SER A 40 -11.65 11.84 -9.57
C SER A 40 -10.69 12.46 -8.55
N TRP A 41 -10.08 13.61 -8.83
CA TRP A 41 -9.24 14.33 -7.86
C TRP A 41 -10.01 14.79 -6.62
N MET A 42 -11.29 15.16 -6.76
CA MET A 42 -12.15 15.52 -5.63
C MET A 42 -12.40 14.32 -4.73
N THR A 43 -12.52 13.12 -5.34
CA THR A 43 -12.67 11.85 -4.61
C THR A 43 -11.52 11.62 -3.65
N VAL A 44 -10.29 11.90 -4.07
CA VAL A 44 -9.09 11.73 -3.23
C VAL A 44 -9.16 12.65 -2.01
N ILE A 45 -9.58 13.91 -2.18
CA ILE A 45 -9.72 14.88 -1.08
C ILE A 45 -10.85 14.47 -0.13
N ILE A 46 -12.00 14.06 -0.65
CA ILE A 46 -13.13 13.60 0.17
C ILE A 46 -12.72 12.36 0.98
N THR A 47 -12.03 11.41 0.33
CA THR A 47 -11.54 10.20 1.00
C THR A 47 -10.55 10.53 2.10
N MET A 48 -9.65 11.49 1.88
CA MET A 48 -8.73 11.97 2.91
C MET A 48 -9.50 12.44 4.16
N LEU A 49 -10.53 13.26 4.00
CA LEU A 49 -11.35 13.76 5.11
C LEU A 49 -12.10 12.62 5.83
N LEU A 50 -12.70 11.69 5.09
CA LEU A 50 -13.39 10.54 5.66
C LEU A 50 -12.43 9.63 6.45
N MET A 51 -11.24 9.37 5.91
CA MET A 51 -10.24 8.52 6.56
C MET A 51 -9.60 9.17 7.78
N MET A 52 -9.63 10.51 7.92
CA MET A 52 -9.27 11.17 9.18
C MET A 52 -10.21 10.78 10.32
N LEU A 53 -11.49 10.51 10.05
CA LEU A 53 -12.46 10.07 11.07
C LEU A 53 -12.17 8.66 11.61
N TRP A 54 -11.35 7.88 10.90
CA TRP A 54 -10.93 6.54 11.31
C TRP A 54 -9.73 6.55 12.28
N ILE A 55 -8.90 7.60 12.26
CA ILE A 55 -7.70 7.68 13.11
C ILE A 55 -7.97 7.53 14.63
N PRO A 56 -9.05 8.10 15.23
CA PRO A 56 -9.30 7.94 16.66
C PRO A 56 -9.38 6.47 17.08
N LEU A 57 -9.94 5.62 16.21
CA LEU A 57 -10.03 4.18 16.40
C LEU A 57 -8.63 3.54 16.49
N LEU A 58 -7.75 3.87 15.54
CA LEU A 58 -6.38 3.35 15.51
C LEU A 58 -5.57 3.78 16.75
N ILE A 59 -5.70 5.04 17.16
CA ILE A 59 -5.04 5.53 18.37
C ILE A 59 -5.58 4.85 19.62
N TYR A 60 -6.89 4.62 19.68
CA TYR A 60 -7.51 3.90 20.79
C TYR A 60 -6.93 2.49 20.92
N ILE A 61 -6.84 1.74 19.82
CA ILE A 61 -6.19 0.42 19.78
C ILE A 61 -4.75 0.54 20.26
N HIS A 62 -3.94 1.41 19.64
CA HIS A 62 -2.52 1.57 19.96
C HIS A 62 -2.26 1.84 21.45
N LYS A 63 -3.04 2.75 22.05
CA LYS A 63 -2.92 3.09 23.48
C LYS A 63 -3.26 1.90 24.38
N LYS A 64 -4.25 1.10 24.00
CA LYS A 64 -4.73 -0.02 24.82
C LYS A 64 -3.93 -1.30 24.66
N THR A 65 -3.28 -1.50 23.51
CA THR A 65 -2.32 -2.59 23.28
C THR A 65 -0.94 -2.28 23.88
N ASN A 66 -0.71 -1.05 24.37
CA ASN A 66 0.51 -0.62 25.06
C ASN A 66 1.81 -1.03 24.33
N ARG A 67 1.83 -0.89 23.00
CA ARG A 67 2.96 -1.24 22.13
C ARG A 67 3.40 -2.71 22.14
N GLN A 68 2.59 -3.61 22.69
CA GLN A 68 2.82 -5.05 22.52
C GLN A 68 2.60 -5.45 21.05
N PRO A 69 3.26 -6.52 20.55
CA PRO A 69 2.94 -7.08 19.25
C PRO A 69 1.46 -7.47 19.19
N LEU A 70 0.73 -7.00 18.17
CA LEU A 70 -0.73 -7.09 18.13
C LEU A 70 -1.26 -8.53 18.27
N PHE A 71 -0.61 -9.49 17.61
CA PHE A 71 -1.01 -10.90 17.67
C PHE A 71 -0.61 -11.60 18.98
N GLU A 72 0.40 -11.09 19.70
CA GLU A 72 0.69 -11.54 21.06
C GLU A 72 -0.38 -11.01 22.03
N TRP A 73 -0.75 -9.72 21.91
CA TRP A 73 -1.84 -9.12 22.70
C TRP A 73 -3.18 -9.83 22.46
N LEU A 74 -3.47 -10.22 21.20
CA LEU A 74 -4.65 -11.02 20.87
C LEU A 74 -4.61 -12.38 21.57
N LYS A 75 -3.49 -13.08 21.54
CA LYS A 75 -3.31 -14.37 22.22
C LYS A 75 -3.60 -14.28 23.72
N GLU A 76 -3.19 -13.19 24.38
CA GLU A 76 -3.50 -12.93 25.78
C GLU A 76 -4.98 -12.61 26.02
N SER A 77 -5.63 -11.94 25.06
CA SER A 77 -7.01 -11.43 25.22
C SER A 77 -8.10 -12.45 24.89
N ILE A 78 -7.92 -13.26 23.83
CA ILE A 78 -8.92 -14.19 23.31
C ILE A 78 -8.44 -15.66 23.27
N GLY A 79 -7.22 -15.92 23.75
CA GLY A 79 -6.65 -17.26 23.82
C GLY A 79 -5.98 -17.73 22.52
N LYS A 80 -5.25 -18.85 22.60
CA LYS A 80 -4.38 -19.35 21.53
C LYS A 80 -5.15 -19.75 20.27
N THR A 81 -6.26 -20.47 20.41
CA THR A 81 -7.00 -21.03 19.27
C THR A 81 -7.61 -19.93 18.40
N ALA A 82 -8.32 -18.98 19.01
CA ALA A 82 -8.93 -17.87 18.29
C ALA A 82 -7.89 -16.98 17.61
N THR A 83 -6.78 -16.68 18.29
CA THR A 83 -5.67 -15.92 17.69
C THR A 83 -5.03 -16.66 16.52
N ASN A 84 -4.84 -17.97 16.60
CA ASN A 84 -4.29 -18.74 15.46
C ASN A 84 -5.21 -18.67 14.22
N ILE A 85 -6.53 -18.67 14.41
CA ILE A 85 -7.49 -18.49 13.31
C ILE A 85 -7.34 -17.09 12.70
N LEU A 86 -7.29 -16.05 13.53
CA LEU A 86 -7.09 -14.67 13.05
C LEU A 86 -5.73 -14.49 12.36
N THR A 87 -4.67 -15.12 12.89
CA THR A 87 -3.34 -15.17 12.28
C THR A 87 -3.39 -15.78 10.89
N PHE A 88 -4.09 -16.92 10.72
CA PHE A 88 -4.24 -17.55 9.41
C PHE A 88 -4.98 -16.63 8.43
N ILE A 89 -6.14 -16.10 8.81
CA ILE A 89 -6.93 -15.16 7.97
C ILE A 89 -6.08 -13.96 7.55
N PHE A 90 -5.34 -13.37 8.48
CA PHE A 90 -4.53 -12.18 8.21
C PHE A 90 -3.32 -12.49 7.32
N ILE A 91 -2.61 -13.60 7.54
CA ILE A 91 -1.51 -14.03 6.67
C ILE A 91 -2.03 -14.35 5.26
N SER A 92 -3.16 -15.05 5.13
CA SER A 92 -3.79 -15.32 3.83
C SER A 92 -4.13 -14.01 3.10
N TYR A 93 -4.63 -13.01 3.82
CA TYR A 93 -4.92 -11.71 3.23
C TYR A 93 -3.64 -10.97 2.77
N LEU A 94 -2.56 -11.01 3.58
CA LEU A 94 -1.27 -10.46 3.18
C LEU A 94 -0.70 -11.18 1.93
N ILE A 95 -0.94 -12.49 1.78
CA ILE A 95 -0.52 -13.25 0.59
C ILE A 95 -1.29 -12.78 -0.64
N VAL A 96 -2.59 -12.53 -0.52
CA VAL A 96 -3.41 -11.95 -1.61
C VAL A 96 -2.87 -10.57 -2.00
N MET A 97 -2.58 -9.71 -1.04
CA MET A 97 -2.02 -8.36 -1.28
C MET A 97 -0.64 -8.40 -1.96
N ALA A 98 0.21 -9.34 -1.53
CA ALA A 98 1.53 -9.55 -2.13
C ALA A 98 1.42 -10.15 -3.54
N GLY A 99 0.53 -11.13 -3.75
CA GLY A 99 0.22 -11.69 -5.07
C GLY A 99 -0.31 -10.64 -6.03
N PHE A 100 -1.22 -9.78 -5.56
CA PHE A 100 -1.73 -8.64 -6.31
C PHE A 100 -0.62 -7.68 -6.75
N THR A 101 0.20 -7.24 -5.78
CA THR A 101 1.31 -6.31 -6.04
C THR A 101 2.29 -6.92 -7.05
N LEU A 102 2.70 -8.18 -6.85
CA LEU A 102 3.64 -8.84 -7.75
C LEU A 102 3.02 -9.04 -9.14
N ARG A 103 1.73 -9.38 -9.23
CA ARG A 103 1.07 -9.58 -10.53
C ARG A 103 0.98 -8.28 -11.32
N GLU A 104 0.57 -7.17 -10.72
CA GLU A 104 0.56 -5.86 -11.41
C GLU A 104 1.98 -5.47 -11.87
N THR A 105 2.98 -5.60 -10.98
CA THR A 105 4.37 -5.25 -11.32
C THR A 105 4.92 -6.10 -12.46
N ILE A 106 4.74 -7.42 -12.42
CA ILE A 106 5.26 -8.31 -13.48
C ILE A 106 4.50 -8.09 -14.79
N THR A 107 3.18 -7.88 -14.74
CA THR A 107 2.37 -7.60 -15.94
C THR A 107 2.83 -6.31 -16.60
N TRP A 108 3.03 -5.24 -15.81
CA TRP A 108 3.55 -3.97 -16.30
C TRP A 108 4.92 -4.11 -16.98
N ILE A 109 5.89 -4.76 -16.32
CA ILE A 109 7.24 -4.99 -16.90
C ILE A 109 7.17 -5.80 -18.19
N SER A 110 6.35 -6.86 -18.20
CA SER A 110 6.28 -7.77 -19.33
C SER A 110 5.60 -7.12 -20.53
N ILE A 111 4.66 -6.21 -20.33
CA ILE A 111 4.01 -5.49 -21.43
C ILE A 111 4.95 -4.43 -22.02
N LEU A 112 5.67 -3.68 -21.19
CA LEU A 112 6.35 -2.46 -21.64
C LEU A 112 7.86 -2.60 -21.87
N PHE A 113 8.53 -3.50 -21.16
CA PHE A 113 10.01 -3.55 -21.17
C PHE A 113 10.58 -4.91 -21.54
N LEU A 114 9.96 -6.00 -21.09
CA LEU A 114 10.48 -7.36 -21.28
C LEU A 114 9.46 -8.31 -21.93
N PRO A 115 8.87 -7.97 -23.10
CA PRO A 115 7.83 -8.78 -23.74
C PRO A 115 8.30 -10.18 -24.15
N GLU A 116 9.55 -10.32 -24.54
CA GLU A 116 10.14 -11.59 -24.95
C GLU A 116 10.66 -12.44 -23.78
N THR A 117 10.68 -11.91 -22.55
CA THR A 117 11.21 -12.63 -21.39
C THR A 117 10.12 -13.48 -20.75
N PRO A 118 10.37 -14.77 -20.46
CA PRO A 118 9.39 -15.61 -19.79
C PRO A 118 8.94 -15.05 -18.44
N VAL A 119 7.63 -14.85 -18.27
CA VAL A 119 7.01 -14.29 -17.05
C VAL A 119 7.46 -15.02 -15.78
N PHE A 120 7.65 -16.34 -15.84
CA PHE A 120 8.09 -17.13 -14.69
C PHE A 120 9.49 -16.73 -14.20
N LEU A 121 10.40 -16.37 -15.11
CA LEU A 121 11.77 -16.00 -14.77
C LEU A 121 11.79 -14.65 -14.05
N ILE A 122 11.07 -13.65 -14.59
CA ILE A 122 10.93 -12.32 -13.98
C ILE A 122 10.28 -12.46 -12.60
N THR A 123 9.20 -13.23 -12.51
CA THR A 123 8.46 -13.48 -11.26
C THR A 123 9.36 -14.08 -10.18
N PHE A 124 10.08 -15.16 -10.51
CA PHE A 124 10.92 -15.87 -9.56
C PHE A 124 12.10 -15.01 -9.08
N LEU A 125 12.79 -14.33 -9.99
CA LEU A 125 13.90 -13.45 -9.63
C LEU A 125 13.45 -12.30 -8.73
N PHE A 126 12.32 -11.66 -9.06
CA PHE A 126 11.83 -10.52 -8.30
C PHE A 126 11.33 -10.92 -6.89
N ILE A 127 10.56 -12.00 -6.77
CA ILE A 127 10.11 -12.44 -5.44
C ILE A 127 11.26 -13.00 -4.61
N PHE A 128 12.27 -13.60 -5.25
CA PHE A 128 13.46 -14.09 -4.56
C PHE A 128 14.25 -12.95 -3.92
N THR A 129 14.49 -11.85 -4.63
CA THR A 129 15.17 -10.68 -4.05
C THR A 129 14.35 -10.05 -2.92
N CYS A 130 13.02 -9.97 -3.07
CA CYS A 130 12.13 -9.50 -2.01
C CYS A 130 12.20 -10.38 -0.76
N TRP A 131 12.25 -11.71 -0.94
CA TRP A 131 12.40 -12.68 0.13
C TRP A 131 13.74 -12.52 0.86
N GLN A 132 14.85 -12.33 0.13
CA GLN A 132 16.16 -12.06 0.71
C GLN A 132 16.16 -10.83 1.60
N LEU A 133 15.50 -9.74 1.20
CA LEU A 133 15.35 -8.57 2.06
C LEU A 133 14.48 -8.87 3.28
N ALA A 134 13.34 -9.54 3.10
CA ALA A 134 12.39 -9.83 4.18
C ALA A 134 12.97 -10.73 5.29
N ILE A 135 13.92 -11.62 4.99
CA ILE A 135 14.56 -12.46 6.01
C ILE A 135 15.54 -11.70 6.89
N THR A 136 15.95 -10.48 6.52
CA THR A 136 16.88 -9.63 7.29
C THR A 136 16.18 -8.95 8.49
N SER A 137 16.11 -7.62 8.51
CA SER A 137 15.57 -6.81 9.60
C SER A 137 14.75 -5.64 9.05
N LEU A 138 13.80 -5.14 9.84
CA LEU A 138 13.02 -3.95 9.52
C LEU A 138 13.92 -2.72 9.36
N ARG A 139 15.01 -2.65 10.14
CA ARG A 139 16.02 -1.59 9.99
C ARG A 139 16.74 -1.63 8.65
N THR A 140 17.10 -2.80 8.15
CA THR A 140 17.72 -2.97 6.83
C THR A 140 16.77 -2.53 5.73
N LEU A 141 15.51 -3.00 5.78
CA LEU A 141 14.46 -2.57 4.86
C LEU A 141 14.29 -1.05 4.88
N ASN A 142 14.30 -0.43 6.07
CA ASN A 142 14.19 1.02 6.21
C ASN A 142 15.37 1.78 5.57
N ILE A 143 16.61 1.32 5.74
CA ILE A 143 17.79 1.98 5.15
C ILE A 143 17.68 1.96 3.62
N LEU A 144 17.33 0.81 3.04
CA LEU A 144 17.09 0.71 1.60
C LEU A 144 15.92 1.59 1.17
N ASN A 145 14.82 1.59 1.92
CA ASN A 145 13.66 2.42 1.64
C ASN A 145 14.01 3.91 1.58
N ILE A 146 14.80 4.43 2.52
CA ILE A 146 15.19 5.85 2.53
C ILE A 146 15.96 6.19 1.25
N PHE A 147 16.92 5.35 0.87
CA PHE A 147 17.71 5.56 -0.34
C PHE A 147 16.83 5.52 -1.60
N LEU A 148 15.96 4.51 -1.71
CA LEU A 148 15.07 4.37 -2.86
C LEU A 148 14.04 5.51 -2.94
N LEU A 149 13.40 5.84 -1.82
CA LEU A 149 12.38 6.89 -1.75
C LEU A 149 12.94 8.26 -2.09
N PHE A 150 14.21 8.53 -1.78
CA PHE A 150 14.87 9.78 -2.17
C PHE A 150 14.82 10.00 -3.69
N PHE A 151 15.25 9.00 -4.47
CA PHE A 151 15.19 9.09 -5.94
C PHE A 151 13.76 8.97 -6.47
N ILE A 152 12.89 8.15 -5.86
CA ILE A 152 11.47 8.10 -6.23
C ILE A 152 10.85 9.51 -6.17
N THR A 153 11.15 10.25 -5.10
CA THR A 153 10.61 11.59 -4.88
C THR A 153 11.17 12.59 -5.90
N ILE A 154 12.48 12.58 -6.13
CA ILE A 154 13.13 13.48 -7.11
C ILE A 154 12.58 13.23 -8.51
N LEU A 155 12.49 11.97 -8.93
CA LEU A 155 11.97 11.58 -10.24
C LEU A 155 10.48 11.94 -10.40
N GLY A 156 9.69 11.82 -9.33
CA GLY A 156 8.27 12.22 -9.34
C GLY A 156 8.08 13.72 -9.53
N PHE A 157 8.92 14.55 -8.91
CA PHE A 157 8.92 15.99 -9.19
C PHE A 157 9.45 16.30 -10.59
N PHE A 158 10.47 15.58 -11.05
CA PHE A 158 11.03 15.75 -12.38
C PHE A 158 9.98 15.55 -13.48
N VAL A 159 9.26 14.42 -13.51
CA VAL A 159 8.20 14.17 -14.52
C VAL A 159 7.13 15.26 -14.48
N SER A 160 6.69 15.65 -13.28
CA SER A 160 5.66 16.67 -13.12
C SER A 160 6.08 18.06 -13.63
N PHE A 161 7.34 18.45 -13.44
CA PHE A 161 7.84 19.74 -13.95
C PHE A 161 8.23 19.69 -15.41
N ALA A 162 8.76 18.57 -15.89
CA ALA A 162 9.13 18.41 -17.29
C ALA A 162 7.90 18.47 -18.21
N ASN A 163 6.76 17.94 -17.78
CA ASN A 163 5.52 17.98 -18.56
C ASN A 163 4.75 19.31 -18.47
N ILE A 164 5.31 20.38 -17.88
CA ILE A 164 4.52 21.60 -17.62
C ILE A 164 3.90 22.24 -18.86
N GLU A 165 4.52 22.07 -20.03
CA GLU A 165 4.01 22.56 -21.31
C GLU A 165 2.81 21.77 -21.86
N HIS A 166 2.64 20.52 -21.42
CA HIS A 166 1.52 19.67 -21.80
C HIS A 166 0.29 19.84 -20.88
N LYS A 167 0.43 20.60 -19.78
CA LYS A 167 -0.61 20.72 -18.75
C LYS A 167 -1.64 21.79 -19.10
N ASN A 168 -2.85 21.36 -19.43
CA ASN A 168 -4.01 22.23 -19.60
C ASN A 168 -4.99 22.11 -18.42
N PHE A 169 -4.87 23.02 -17.45
CA PHE A 169 -5.73 23.04 -16.25
C PHE A 169 -7.22 23.28 -16.55
N MET A 170 -7.58 23.80 -17.73
CA MET A 170 -8.99 23.95 -18.11
C MET A 170 -9.70 22.60 -18.24
N LEU A 171 -8.96 21.50 -18.43
CA LEU A 171 -9.50 20.14 -18.49
C LEU A 171 -10.04 19.63 -17.15
N LEU A 172 -9.80 20.36 -16.04
CA LEU A 172 -10.45 20.12 -14.75
C LEU A 172 -11.86 20.70 -14.66
N LEU A 173 -12.29 21.49 -15.66
CA LEU A 173 -13.61 22.11 -15.71
C LEU A 173 -14.48 21.52 -16.85
N PRO A 174 -15.82 21.60 -16.74
CA PRO A 174 -16.59 21.99 -15.56
C PRO A 174 -16.51 20.94 -14.43
N LEU A 175 -16.73 21.40 -13.19
CA LEU A 175 -16.78 20.54 -11.99
C LEU A 175 -18.15 19.84 -11.88
N LEU A 176 -18.14 18.58 -11.46
CA LEU A 176 -19.33 17.79 -11.15
C LEU A 176 -20.30 17.66 -12.34
N GLU A 177 -19.77 17.50 -13.55
CA GLU A 177 -20.57 17.36 -14.78
C GLU A 177 -21.57 16.17 -14.68
N HIS A 178 -21.17 15.11 -13.98
CA HIS A 178 -21.98 13.91 -13.73
C HIS A 178 -22.55 13.84 -12.30
N GLY A 179 -22.57 14.98 -11.60
CA GLY A 179 -23.03 15.08 -10.21
C GLY A 179 -22.05 14.55 -9.17
N TYR A 180 -22.46 14.53 -7.90
CA TYR A 180 -21.59 14.13 -6.78
C TYR A 180 -21.50 12.61 -6.58
N GLN A 181 -22.43 11.83 -7.14
CA GLN A 181 -22.53 10.40 -6.89
C GLN A 181 -21.28 9.62 -7.34
N PRO A 182 -20.71 9.85 -8.55
CA PRO A 182 -19.47 9.18 -8.96
C PRO A 182 -18.29 9.53 -8.05
N VAL A 183 -18.23 10.78 -7.57
CA VAL A 183 -17.17 11.23 -6.65
C VAL A 183 -17.23 10.46 -5.33
N LEU A 184 -18.43 10.17 -4.82
CA LEU A 184 -18.60 9.37 -3.61
C LEU A 184 -18.33 7.88 -3.86
N SER A 185 -18.73 7.32 -5.00
CA SER A 185 -18.47 5.89 -5.31
C SER A 185 -16.98 5.59 -5.44
N GLY A 186 -16.20 6.50 -6.01
CA GLY A 186 -14.76 6.33 -6.16
C GLY A 186 -13.97 6.33 -4.85
N THR A 187 -14.57 6.76 -3.72
CA THR A 187 -13.84 6.89 -2.44
C THR A 187 -13.23 5.57 -1.97
N ILE A 188 -13.86 4.46 -2.34
CA ILE A 188 -13.41 3.11 -1.97
C ILE A 188 -12.00 2.79 -2.47
N TYR A 189 -11.60 3.30 -3.65
CA TYR A 189 -10.30 2.99 -4.26
C TYR A 189 -9.15 3.63 -3.49
N GLN A 190 -9.28 4.91 -3.13
CA GLN A 190 -8.27 5.60 -2.32
C GLN A 190 -8.32 5.13 -0.85
N ALA A 191 -9.51 4.80 -0.34
CA ALA A 191 -9.67 4.30 1.01
C ALA A 191 -9.00 2.92 1.17
N ALA A 192 -8.95 2.11 0.11
CA ALA A 192 -8.27 0.83 0.07
C ALA A 192 -6.81 0.95 0.54
N GLY A 193 -5.98 1.78 -0.12
CA GLY A 193 -4.60 1.90 0.32
C GLY A 193 -4.47 2.71 1.61
N ILE A 194 -5.25 3.77 1.85
CA ILE A 194 -5.18 4.49 3.14
C ILE A 194 -5.48 3.56 4.32
N SER A 195 -6.38 2.57 4.16
CA SER A 195 -6.69 1.59 5.21
C SER A 195 -5.48 0.70 5.58
N GLU A 196 -4.49 0.56 4.70
CA GLU A 196 -3.25 -0.16 4.99
C GLU A 196 -2.41 0.53 6.07
N ILE A 197 -2.70 1.78 6.45
CA ILE A 197 -2.07 2.43 7.63
C ILE A 197 -2.25 1.58 8.91
N PHE A 198 -3.17 0.62 8.92
CA PHE A 198 -3.23 -0.44 9.92
C PHE A 198 -1.88 -1.13 10.20
N ILE A 199 -0.95 -1.18 9.23
CA ILE A 199 0.43 -1.68 9.43
C ILE A 199 1.17 -0.98 10.57
N PHE A 200 0.80 0.26 10.92
CA PHE A 200 1.37 0.98 12.05
C PHE A 200 1.09 0.26 13.37
N LEU A 201 -0.09 -0.38 13.49
CA LEU A 201 -0.46 -1.20 14.63
C LEU A 201 0.25 -2.55 14.63
N LEU A 202 0.55 -3.11 13.45
CA LEU A 202 1.32 -4.34 13.33
C LEU A 202 2.79 -4.16 13.74
N LEU A 203 3.36 -2.98 13.48
CA LEU A 203 4.77 -2.67 13.75
C LEU A 203 5.00 -1.84 15.01
N GLN A 204 3.96 -1.53 15.79
CA GLN A 204 4.05 -0.64 16.95
C GLN A 204 5.11 -1.03 17.99
N HIS A 205 5.41 -2.33 18.13
CA HIS A 205 6.44 -2.87 19.03
C HIS A 205 7.87 -2.62 18.53
N LYS A 206 8.04 -2.36 17.23
CA LYS A 206 9.32 -2.05 16.58
C LYS A 206 9.57 -0.55 16.45
N VAL A 207 8.59 0.30 16.77
CA VAL A 207 8.74 1.76 16.73
C VAL A 207 9.28 2.25 18.06
N GLN A 208 10.33 3.08 18.05
CA GLN A 208 11.03 3.55 19.25
C GLN A 208 10.17 4.44 20.18
N LYS A 209 9.32 5.28 19.60
CA LYS A 209 8.43 6.21 20.31
C LYS A 209 6.96 5.84 20.06
N PRO A 210 6.05 6.11 21.02
CA PRO A 210 4.63 5.84 20.82
C PRO A 210 4.09 6.66 19.64
N LEU A 211 3.21 6.03 18.88
CA LEU A 211 2.50 6.67 17.78
C LEU A 211 1.42 7.59 18.35
N ASN A 212 1.20 8.71 17.68
CA ASN A 212 0.22 9.72 18.07
C ASN A 212 -0.51 10.24 16.81
N TRP A 213 -1.55 11.04 17.01
CA TRP A 213 -2.40 11.58 15.95
C TRP A 213 -1.64 12.23 14.81
N ARG A 214 -0.56 12.97 15.10
CA ARG A 214 0.23 13.66 14.09
C ARG A 214 0.83 12.69 13.08
N HIS A 215 1.32 11.52 13.54
CA HIS A 215 1.90 10.52 12.64
C HIS A 215 0.88 9.96 11.65
N PHE A 216 -0.34 9.65 12.11
CA PHE A 216 -1.43 9.15 11.28
C PHE A 216 -1.93 10.22 10.29
N VAL A 217 -2.11 11.45 10.74
CA VAL A 217 -2.49 12.55 9.84
C VAL A 217 -1.40 12.84 8.81
N SER A 218 -0.13 12.86 9.21
CA SER A 218 0.99 13.10 8.29
C SER A 218 1.01 12.08 7.16
N ILE A 219 0.86 10.78 7.45
CA ILE A 219 0.86 9.77 6.39
C ILE A 219 -0.38 9.88 5.48
N ILE A 220 -1.57 10.18 6.02
CA ILE A 220 -2.78 10.40 5.19
C ILE A 220 -2.58 11.58 4.24
N LEU A 221 -2.02 12.70 4.74
CA LEU A 221 -1.73 13.88 3.93
C LEU A 221 -0.69 13.57 2.84
N ILE A 222 0.40 12.88 3.19
CA ILE A 222 1.45 12.49 2.24
C ILE A 222 0.86 11.58 1.15
N LEU A 223 0.08 10.56 1.51
CA LEU A 223 -0.54 9.66 0.54
C LEU A 223 -1.56 10.38 -0.36
N THR A 224 -2.28 11.36 0.19
CA THR A 224 -3.22 12.19 -0.57
C THR A 224 -2.50 13.05 -1.60
N ILE A 225 -1.45 13.77 -1.18
CA ILE A 225 -0.62 14.59 -2.09
C ILE A 225 0.04 13.72 -3.16
N LEU A 226 0.55 12.56 -2.74
CA LEU A 226 1.17 11.62 -3.67
C LEU A 226 0.13 11.22 -4.73
N THR A 227 -1.06 10.76 -4.34
CA THR A 227 -2.11 10.32 -5.29
C THR A 227 -2.63 11.43 -6.19
N ILE A 228 -2.89 12.61 -5.62
CA ILE A 228 -3.56 13.69 -6.36
C ILE A 228 -2.69 14.25 -7.49
N GLY A 229 -1.36 14.19 -7.34
CA GLY A 229 -0.38 14.67 -8.32
C GLY A 229 -0.56 14.05 -9.72
N PRO A 230 -0.26 12.76 -9.91
CA PRO A 230 -0.43 12.08 -11.20
C PRO A 230 -1.90 11.95 -11.58
N LEU A 231 -2.83 11.87 -10.62
CA LEU A 231 -4.25 11.81 -10.96
C LEU A 231 -4.71 13.08 -11.69
N ILE A 232 -4.32 14.25 -11.18
CA ILE A 232 -4.54 15.53 -11.87
C ILE A 232 -3.69 15.58 -13.14
N GLY A 233 -2.41 15.18 -13.06
CA GLY A 233 -1.47 15.11 -14.19
C GLY A 233 -2.09 14.42 -15.40
N ALA A 234 -2.50 13.17 -15.24
CA ALA A 234 -3.17 12.39 -16.28
C ALA A 234 -4.39 13.12 -16.89
N ILE A 235 -5.23 13.79 -16.08
CA ILE A 235 -6.41 14.50 -16.59
C ILE A 235 -6.01 15.76 -17.37
N ILE A 236 -5.05 16.53 -16.89
CA ILE A 236 -4.68 17.82 -17.52
C ILE A 236 -3.69 17.68 -18.67
N GLU A 237 -3.00 16.53 -18.76
CA GLU A 237 -2.08 16.21 -19.85
C GLU A 237 -2.80 15.50 -21.00
N PHE A 238 -3.68 14.54 -20.70
CA PHE A 238 -4.36 13.72 -21.73
C PHE A 238 -5.84 14.05 -21.94
N GLY A 239 -6.48 14.73 -20.97
CA GLY A 239 -7.93 14.90 -20.93
C GLY A 239 -8.64 13.73 -20.25
N PRO A 240 -9.85 13.96 -19.69
CA PRO A 240 -10.54 12.97 -18.86
C PRO A 240 -10.97 11.71 -19.63
N THR A 241 -11.23 11.82 -20.94
CA THR A 241 -11.63 10.69 -21.79
C THR A 241 -10.46 9.75 -22.05
N GLU A 242 -9.33 10.28 -22.57
CA GLU A 242 -8.15 9.46 -22.85
C GLU A 242 -7.53 8.89 -21.57
N ALA A 243 -7.43 9.70 -20.50
CA ALA A 243 -6.92 9.23 -19.22
C ALA A 243 -7.73 8.06 -18.62
N SER A 244 -9.04 7.96 -18.93
CA SER A 244 -9.92 6.89 -18.39
C SER A 244 -9.71 5.51 -19.02
N ILE A 245 -9.16 5.48 -20.25
CA ILE A 245 -8.93 4.24 -21.01
C ILE A 245 -7.49 3.72 -20.89
N GLN A 246 -6.57 4.55 -20.40
CA GLN A 246 -5.18 4.15 -20.14
C GLN A 246 -5.09 3.05 -19.07
N ARG A 247 -4.26 2.03 -19.34
CA ARG A 247 -4.01 0.93 -18.39
C ARG A 247 -3.15 1.38 -17.22
N PHE A 248 -2.19 2.27 -17.47
CA PHE A 248 -1.23 2.77 -16.48
C PHE A 248 -1.04 4.30 -16.61
N PRO A 249 -2.05 5.13 -16.27
CA PRO A 249 -1.98 6.58 -16.50
C PRO A 249 -0.72 7.27 -15.95
N PRO A 250 -0.24 6.97 -14.72
CA PRO A 250 1.01 7.57 -14.22
C PRO A 250 2.27 7.20 -15.02
N TYR A 251 2.24 6.10 -15.78
CA TYR A 251 3.33 5.74 -16.70
C TYR A 251 3.22 6.50 -18.02
N GLU A 252 2.01 6.73 -18.52
CA GLU A 252 1.82 7.51 -19.76
C GLU A 252 2.37 8.93 -19.63
N GLU A 253 2.27 9.54 -18.43
CA GLU A 253 2.90 10.84 -18.14
C GLU A 253 4.42 10.82 -18.37
N TRP A 254 5.10 9.71 -18.09
CA TRP A 254 6.53 9.58 -18.40
C TRP A 254 6.82 9.51 -19.90
N GLY A 255 5.88 9.00 -20.70
CA GLY A 255 5.97 8.95 -22.16
C GLY A 255 5.92 10.33 -22.82
N LEU A 256 5.39 11.35 -22.13
CA LEU A 256 5.37 12.74 -22.60
C LEU A 256 6.69 13.48 -22.37
N VAL A 257 7.55 12.99 -21.47
CA VAL A 257 8.73 13.77 -21.06
C VAL A 257 9.74 13.86 -22.19
N SER A 258 9.96 15.07 -22.69
CA SER A 258 11.07 15.44 -23.58
C SER A 258 11.88 16.60 -23.01
N LEU A 259 13.22 16.50 -23.03
CA LEU A 259 14.10 17.62 -22.67
C LEU A 259 14.69 18.25 -23.94
N GLY A 260 14.06 19.34 -24.38
CA GLY A 260 14.39 20.01 -25.62
C GLY A 260 14.22 19.07 -26.82
N ASN A 261 15.08 19.19 -27.83
CA ASN A 261 14.97 18.42 -29.07
C ASN A 261 15.82 17.14 -29.10
N PHE A 262 16.46 16.77 -27.99
CA PHE A 262 17.54 15.77 -28.02
C PHE A 262 17.40 14.62 -27.03
N VAL A 263 16.61 14.78 -25.97
CA VAL A 263 16.44 13.73 -24.96
C VAL A 263 14.96 13.39 -24.86
N GLU A 264 14.58 12.32 -25.54
CA GLU A 264 13.26 11.70 -25.51
C GLU A 264 13.38 10.30 -24.85
N HIS A 265 12.25 9.65 -24.57
CA HIS A 265 12.20 8.30 -24.01
C HIS A 265 12.92 8.15 -22.66
N VAL A 266 12.75 9.12 -21.76
CA VAL A 266 13.20 8.98 -20.36
C VAL A 266 12.22 8.16 -19.51
N ASP A 267 11.21 7.55 -20.14
CA ASP A 267 10.19 6.72 -19.52
C ASP A 267 10.75 5.47 -18.86
N PHE A 268 11.95 5.01 -19.25
CA PHE A 268 12.68 3.97 -18.51
C PHE A 268 12.98 4.37 -17.05
N LEU A 269 13.00 5.66 -16.70
CA LEU A 269 13.18 6.11 -15.30
C LEU A 269 11.98 5.74 -14.43
N SER A 270 10.79 5.56 -15.01
CA SER A 270 9.61 5.05 -14.30
C SER A 270 9.81 3.63 -13.76
N ILE A 271 10.65 2.81 -14.42
CA ILE A 271 11.04 1.47 -13.97
C ILE A 271 11.67 1.53 -12.60
N TYR A 272 12.56 2.49 -12.38
CA TYR A 272 13.16 2.67 -11.07
C TYR A 272 12.09 2.89 -10.00
N GLN A 273 11.14 3.79 -10.25
CA GLN A 273 10.12 4.14 -9.26
C GLN A 273 9.20 2.96 -8.94
N TRP A 274 8.69 2.30 -9.98
CA TRP A 274 7.74 1.22 -9.81
C TRP A 274 8.37 -0.03 -9.20
N LEU A 275 9.54 -0.44 -9.71
CA LEU A 275 10.27 -1.58 -9.17
C LEU A 275 10.71 -1.34 -7.73
N ALA A 276 11.24 -0.16 -7.42
CA ALA A 276 11.65 0.18 -6.06
C ALA A 276 10.45 0.16 -5.09
N GLY A 277 9.33 0.76 -5.50
CA GLY A 277 8.09 0.73 -4.73
C GLY A 277 7.58 -0.69 -4.47
N ALA A 278 7.51 -1.50 -5.52
CA ALA A 278 7.05 -2.89 -5.44
C ALA A 278 7.99 -3.76 -4.60
N PHE A 279 9.31 -3.58 -4.74
CA PHE A 279 10.33 -4.28 -3.99
C PHE A 279 10.20 -4.04 -2.48
N ILE A 280 10.12 -2.77 -2.05
CA ILE A 280 9.95 -2.45 -0.63
C ILE A 280 8.58 -2.93 -0.12
N ARG A 281 7.52 -2.79 -0.92
CA ARG A 281 6.17 -3.26 -0.56
C ARG A 281 6.12 -4.77 -0.34
N LEU A 282 6.62 -5.56 -1.27
CA LEU A 282 6.63 -7.02 -1.16
C LEU A 282 7.52 -7.49 -0.01
N ALA A 283 8.72 -6.91 0.13
CA ALA A 283 9.59 -7.22 1.25
C ALA A 283 8.94 -6.90 2.60
N LEU A 284 8.21 -5.78 2.70
CA LEU A 284 7.46 -5.42 3.90
C LEU A 284 6.32 -6.38 4.18
N LEU A 285 5.50 -6.73 3.18
CA LEU A 285 4.39 -7.67 3.34
C LEU A 285 4.88 -9.05 3.81
N LEU A 286 5.99 -9.54 3.24
CA LEU A 286 6.65 -10.76 3.70
C LEU A 286 7.16 -10.60 5.14
N LEU A 287 7.83 -9.49 5.47
CA LEU A 287 8.29 -9.22 6.84
C LEU A 287 7.14 -9.16 7.84
N LEU A 288 5.99 -8.60 7.47
CA LEU A 288 4.79 -8.59 8.31
C LEU A 288 4.28 -10.02 8.56
N MET A 289 4.25 -10.89 7.54
CA MET A 289 3.95 -12.31 7.74
C MET A 289 4.94 -12.95 8.72
N LYS A 290 6.24 -12.65 8.62
CA LYS A 290 7.29 -13.10 9.56
C LYS A 290 6.99 -12.68 11.00
N GLU A 291 6.62 -11.43 11.21
CA GLU A 291 6.32 -10.87 12.54
C GLU A 291 5.06 -11.49 13.15
N ILE A 292 4.06 -11.82 12.34
CA ILE A 292 2.76 -12.37 12.78
C ILE A 292 2.84 -13.89 13.08
N LEU A 293 3.78 -14.62 12.48
CA LEU A 293 3.94 -16.06 12.71
C LEU A 293 4.21 -16.39 14.20
N PRO A 294 3.53 -17.41 14.78
CA PRO A 294 3.58 -17.70 16.22
C PRO A 294 4.90 -18.36 16.68
N SER A 295 5.74 -18.84 15.76
CA SER A 295 7.03 -19.45 16.09
C SER A 295 8.02 -18.39 16.57
N LYS A 296 8.91 -18.72 17.52
CA LYS A 296 10.01 -17.82 17.93
C LYS A 296 11.31 -18.07 17.18
N ALA A 297 11.41 -19.17 16.43
CA ALA A 297 12.64 -19.56 15.75
C ALA A 297 12.72 -18.96 14.34
N ASP A 298 13.70 -18.08 14.11
CA ASP A 298 13.89 -17.41 12.82
C ASP A 298 14.09 -18.39 11.65
N LYS A 299 14.80 -19.50 11.87
CA LYS A 299 14.98 -20.56 10.85
C LYS A 299 13.62 -21.13 10.37
N VAL A 300 12.67 -21.29 11.29
CA VAL A 300 11.33 -21.79 10.97
C VAL A 300 10.52 -20.73 10.24
N LYS A 301 10.55 -19.48 10.72
CA LYS A 301 9.89 -18.35 10.06
C LYS A 301 10.39 -18.16 8.62
N ASN A 302 11.70 -18.24 8.40
CA ASN A 302 12.32 -18.08 7.08
C ASN A 302 11.90 -19.20 6.10
N LYS A 303 11.68 -20.43 6.58
CA LYS A 303 11.11 -21.52 5.77
C LYS A 303 9.66 -21.25 5.37
N TYR A 304 8.83 -20.78 6.30
CA TYR A 304 7.43 -20.40 5.98
C TYR A 304 7.37 -19.23 4.99
N LEU A 305 8.21 -18.21 5.19
CA LEU A 305 8.39 -17.10 4.27
C LEU A 305 8.71 -17.57 2.85
N PHE A 306 9.64 -18.52 2.70
CA PHE A 306 9.97 -19.08 1.39
C PHE A 306 8.74 -19.79 0.77
N GLY A 307 8.00 -20.57 1.55
CA GLY A 307 6.74 -21.16 1.11
C GLY A 307 5.69 -20.11 0.68
N PHE A 308 5.54 -19.03 1.43
CA PHE A 308 4.66 -17.92 1.05
C PHE A 308 5.11 -17.23 -0.24
N SER A 309 6.42 -17.02 -0.43
CA SER A 309 6.98 -16.48 -1.68
C SER A 309 6.66 -17.38 -2.88
N LEU A 310 6.69 -18.70 -2.74
CA LEU A 310 6.28 -19.63 -3.80
C LEU A 310 4.78 -19.57 -4.10
N ILE A 311 3.93 -19.44 -3.07
CA ILE A 311 2.48 -19.26 -3.26
C ILE A 311 2.20 -17.94 -3.99
N ILE A 312 2.86 -16.86 -3.60
CA ILE A 312 2.77 -15.54 -4.23
C ILE A 312 3.20 -15.62 -5.70
N ALA A 313 4.31 -16.31 -6.01
CA ALA A 313 4.72 -16.56 -7.39
C ALA A 313 3.68 -17.38 -8.17
N GLY A 314 3.06 -18.38 -7.54
CA GLY A 314 1.98 -19.18 -8.14
C GLY A 314 0.75 -18.35 -8.52
N ILE A 315 0.37 -17.35 -7.70
CA ILE A 315 -0.72 -16.40 -8.03
C ILE A 315 -0.38 -15.65 -9.32
N VAL A 316 0.87 -15.27 -9.53
CA VAL A 316 1.30 -14.54 -10.73
C VAL A 316 1.27 -15.41 -11.97
N LEU A 317 1.51 -16.71 -11.85
CA LEU A 317 1.47 -17.65 -12.97
C LEU A 317 0.07 -18.18 -13.27
N ALA A 318 -0.95 -17.79 -12.49
CA ALA A 318 -2.32 -18.15 -12.77
C ALA A 318 -2.75 -17.63 -14.16
N PRO A 319 -3.41 -18.45 -15.00
CA PRO A 319 -3.82 -18.10 -16.37
C PRO A 319 -5.06 -17.19 -16.38
N ILE A 320 -4.94 -16.02 -15.74
CA ILE A 320 -5.95 -14.96 -15.70
C ILE A 320 -5.50 -13.90 -16.71
N SER A 321 -6.38 -13.46 -17.61
CA SER A 321 -6.07 -12.37 -18.55
C SER A 321 -5.91 -11.03 -17.82
N ASP A 322 -5.11 -10.11 -18.37
CA ASP A 322 -4.92 -8.78 -17.76
C ASP A 322 -6.26 -8.04 -17.59
N PHE A 323 -7.12 -8.04 -18.61
CA PHE A 323 -8.46 -7.43 -18.53
C PHE A 323 -9.29 -7.96 -17.34
N ARG A 324 -9.31 -9.27 -17.15
CA ARG A 324 -10.04 -9.88 -16.02
C ARG A 324 -9.37 -9.51 -14.70
N PHE A 325 -8.05 -9.48 -14.66
CA PHE A 325 -7.31 -9.09 -13.47
C PHE A 325 -7.57 -7.63 -13.10
N SER A 326 -7.53 -6.69 -14.05
CA SER A 326 -7.90 -5.28 -13.82
C SER A 326 -9.33 -5.12 -13.30
N TYR A 327 -10.27 -5.92 -13.83
CA TYR A 327 -11.65 -5.94 -13.30
C TYR A 327 -11.70 -6.43 -11.85
N LEU A 328 -10.97 -7.50 -11.51
CA LEU A 328 -10.87 -8.01 -10.14
C LEU A 328 -10.21 -6.98 -9.22
N THR A 329 -9.19 -6.26 -9.70
CA THR A 329 -8.51 -5.19 -8.97
C THR A 329 -9.49 -4.11 -8.54
N ALA A 330 -10.24 -3.57 -9.49
CA ALA A 330 -11.21 -2.51 -9.24
C ALA A 330 -12.37 -2.99 -8.36
N ASN A 331 -12.98 -4.14 -8.67
CA ASN A 331 -14.26 -4.51 -8.06
C ASN A 331 -14.14 -5.38 -6.81
N ILE A 332 -13.00 -6.05 -6.60
CA ILE A 332 -12.84 -7.02 -5.51
C ILE A 332 -11.63 -6.71 -4.64
N ILE A 333 -10.44 -6.53 -5.23
CA ILE A 333 -9.20 -6.41 -4.45
C ILE A 333 -9.19 -5.07 -3.70
N LEU A 334 -9.36 -3.93 -4.38
CA LEU A 334 -9.32 -2.62 -3.72
C LEU A 334 -10.45 -2.45 -2.68
N PRO A 335 -11.74 -2.68 -3.01
CA PRO A 335 -12.81 -2.66 -2.01
C PRO A 335 -12.58 -3.67 -0.87
N GLY A 336 -12.11 -4.87 -1.21
CA GLY A 336 -11.75 -5.90 -0.25
C GLY A 336 -10.66 -5.47 0.73
N THR A 337 -9.66 -4.70 0.27
CA THR A 337 -8.60 -4.13 1.12
C THR A 337 -9.14 -3.17 2.14
N PHE A 338 -9.97 -2.22 1.70
CA PHE A 338 -10.62 -1.31 2.61
C PHE A 338 -11.47 -2.07 3.65
N LEU A 339 -12.35 -2.95 3.17
CA LEU A 339 -13.26 -3.70 4.03
C LEU A 339 -12.50 -4.59 5.02
N PHE A 340 -11.42 -5.23 4.59
CA PHE A 340 -10.60 -6.08 5.44
C PHE A 340 -9.95 -5.29 6.59
N PHE A 341 -9.19 -4.24 6.29
CA PHE A 341 -8.49 -3.47 7.32
C PHE A 341 -9.46 -2.68 8.20
N PHE A 342 -10.53 -2.13 7.63
CA PHE A 342 -11.55 -1.44 8.39
C PHE A 342 -12.28 -2.40 9.34
N SER A 343 -12.79 -3.54 8.85
CA SER A 343 -13.47 -4.54 9.68
C SER A 343 -12.55 -5.13 10.73
N PHE A 344 -11.29 -5.40 10.39
CA PHE A 344 -10.30 -5.88 11.35
C PHE A 344 -10.03 -4.83 12.43
N SER A 345 -9.92 -3.54 12.09
CA SER A 345 -9.78 -2.47 13.08
C SER A 345 -10.98 -2.36 14.03
N LEU A 346 -12.21 -2.55 13.53
CA LEU A 346 -13.42 -2.60 14.36
C LEU A 346 -13.40 -3.82 15.29
N LEU A 347 -13.06 -5.01 14.77
CA LEU A 347 -12.94 -6.23 15.55
C LEU A 347 -11.94 -6.05 16.72
N ILE A 348 -10.74 -5.54 16.42
CA ILE A 348 -9.73 -5.30 17.46
C ILE A 348 -10.23 -4.28 18.49
N SER A 349 -10.95 -3.25 18.05
CA SER A 349 -11.49 -2.23 18.95
C SER A 349 -12.52 -2.80 19.92
N VAL A 350 -13.41 -3.67 19.43
CA VAL A 350 -14.38 -4.41 20.28
C VAL A 350 -13.64 -5.29 21.29
N LEU A 351 -12.63 -6.05 20.85
CA LEU A 351 -11.83 -6.91 21.75
C LEU A 351 -11.09 -6.10 22.82
N VAL A 352 -10.55 -4.93 22.45
CA VAL A 352 -9.90 -4.00 23.37
C VAL A 352 -10.89 -3.49 24.43
N ILE A 353 -12.10 -3.11 24.01
CA ILE A 353 -13.15 -2.66 24.94
C ILE A 353 -13.49 -3.77 25.94
N ILE A 354 -13.74 -4.99 25.47
CA ILE A 354 -14.06 -6.16 26.31
C ILE A 354 -12.93 -6.46 27.30
N SER A 355 -11.68 -6.51 26.83
CA SER A 355 -10.50 -6.77 27.66
C SER A 355 -10.31 -5.68 28.74
N SER A 356 -10.55 -4.41 28.40
CA SER A 356 -10.42 -3.29 29.33
C SER A 356 -11.47 -3.32 30.46
N ARG A 357 -12.69 -3.81 30.19
CA ARG A 357 -13.74 -3.97 31.19
C ARG A 357 -13.40 -5.09 32.19
N LYS A 358 -12.88 -6.22 31.70
CA LYS A 358 -12.45 -7.34 32.56
C LYS A 358 -11.37 -6.93 33.55
N LYS A 359 -10.37 -6.14 33.11
CA LYS A 359 -9.31 -5.62 33.99
C LYS A 359 -9.81 -4.65 35.05
N ARG A 360 -10.86 -3.86 34.76
CA ARG A 360 -11.49 -2.96 35.75
C ARG A 360 -12.35 -3.73 36.76
N GLY A 361 -13.09 -4.75 36.34
CA GLY A 361 -13.88 -5.59 37.26
C GLY A 361 -13.00 -6.28 38.31
N ALA A 362 -11.87 -6.86 37.89
CA ALA A 362 -10.94 -7.53 38.79
C ALA A 362 -10.24 -6.59 39.80
N SER A 363 -10.17 -5.28 39.53
CA SER A 363 -9.60 -4.30 40.48
C SER A 363 -10.60 -3.80 41.53
N TYR A 364 -11.89 -4.13 41.42
CA TYR A 364 -12.91 -3.84 42.44
C TYR A 364 -13.16 -5.03 43.38
N GLU A 365 -12.59 -6.20 43.08
CA GLU A 365 -12.70 -7.43 43.90
C GLU A 365 -11.46 -7.65 44.80
N ILE A 366 -10.53 -6.69 44.85
CA ILE A 366 -9.37 -6.61 45.76
C ILE A 366 -9.59 -5.37 46.64
#